data_AF-A0A178LTY8-F1
#
_entry.id   AF-A0A178LTY8-F1
#
_cell.length_a   1.000
_cell.length_b   1.000
_cell.length_c   1.000
_cell.angle_alpha   90.00
_cell.angle_beta   90.00
_cell.angle_gamma   90.00
#
_symmetry.space_group_name_H-M   'P 1'
#
loop_
_entity.id
_entity.type
_entity.pdbx_description
1 polymer ?
#
loop_
_entity_poly.entity_id
_entity_poly.type
_entity_poly.pdbx_seq_one_letter_code
_entity_poly.pdbx_strand_id
1 'polypeptide(L)'
;MDVVDRQSADRTGGRAVDRTTLHRVWRSILALAGLAVAAACFLAPMLIAVIAAAFALLVCARWVYRGRDRYIPNLYSRDIGVYDEGYQAFIRRSLADLRRCKISDHTLLWEASRLAPRRENSDELLLDLGVWIGWSTRLTAEASGRKVYGFDTFEGLVEDWAIDDQVVIERGTFSLSEPLAKRFIRDTGVTLEDGIPPALGRDVEFIKGMTYETLAPFLAARPAAPISLFHMDLDTYESCRHALETCKDHFVEGSILVFDEYLVTNGELRAFYEFQEKYDLQWHYRAWGLEVWEMNVEMVTSRWKRLSYYLILIAGYWTLGDGRYAWTFFGKRFWRFWLGAPWGDIAFMLGAAGQRKSVSLEITGLGKLARTRDAG
;
A
#
# COMPACT_ATOMS: atom_id res chain seq x y z
N MET A 1 18.13 30.09 -27.62
CA MET A 1 16.90 30.56 -28.26
C MET A 1 16.49 29.46 -29.22
N ASP A 2 15.50 28.62 -28.98
CA ASP A 2 14.38 28.73 -28.04
C ASP A 2 13.96 27.37 -27.48
N VAL A 3 13.51 27.47 -26.24
CA VAL A 3 12.71 26.50 -25.47
C VAL A 3 11.28 26.51 -26.03
N VAL A 4 10.48 25.48 -25.70
CA VAL A 4 9.06 25.21 -26.06
C VAL A 4 8.97 24.18 -27.21
N ASP A 5 8.45 22.97 -27.08
CA ASP A 5 7.36 22.48 -26.23
C ASP A 5 7.53 20.96 -25.96
N ARG A 6 7.56 20.56 -24.68
CA ARG A 6 7.51 19.15 -24.24
C ARG A 6 6.21 18.94 -23.46
N GLN A 7 5.06 19.11 -24.12
CA GLN A 7 3.76 18.76 -23.54
C GLN A 7 2.77 18.26 -24.60
N SER A 8 3.03 17.11 -25.24
CA SER A 8 1.97 16.38 -25.95
C SER A 8 2.38 14.97 -26.40
N ALA A 9 3.12 14.22 -25.58
CA ALA A 9 3.35 12.80 -25.85
C ALA A 9 2.19 11.97 -25.27
N ASP A 10 1.18 11.81 -26.12
CA ASP A 10 0.38 10.61 -26.33
C ASP A 10 -0.48 10.06 -25.18
N ARG A 11 -1.70 10.60 -25.09
CA ARG A 11 -2.89 9.93 -24.56
C ARG A 11 -3.49 9.05 -25.66
N THR A 12 -2.88 7.91 -25.97
CA THR A 12 -3.47 6.90 -26.88
C THR A 12 -3.99 5.70 -26.11
N GLY A 13 -5.33 5.59 -26.06
CA GLY A 13 -6.06 4.34 -26.35
C GLY A 13 -6.03 3.16 -25.38
N GLY A 14 -5.17 3.12 -24.37
CA GLY A 14 -5.24 2.10 -23.32
C GLY A 14 -6.35 2.45 -22.33
N ARG A 15 -7.32 1.55 -22.11
CA ARG A 15 -8.26 1.68 -20.99
C ARG A 15 -7.42 1.84 -19.73
N ALA A 16 -7.56 2.95 -18.97
CA ALA A 16 -6.77 3.15 -17.77
C ALA A 16 -6.93 1.92 -16.86
N VAL A 17 -5.85 1.14 -16.72
CA VAL A 17 -5.79 -0.07 -15.90
C VAL A 17 -6.07 0.30 -14.45
N ASP A 18 -5.58 1.47 -14.04
CA ASP A 18 -5.86 2.10 -12.77
C ASP A 18 -7.28 2.70 -12.72
N ARG A 19 -8.05 2.30 -11.69
CA ARG A 19 -9.39 2.82 -11.44
C ARG A 19 -9.56 3.25 -10.00
N THR A 20 -9.73 4.56 -9.82
CA THR A 20 -9.96 5.18 -8.50
C THR A 20 -11.45 5.49 -8.25
N THR A 21 -12.39 4.63 -8.68
CA THR A 21 -13.83 4.95 -8.57
C THR A 21 -14.31 4.94 -7.13
N LEU A 22 -13.87 3.97 -6.32
CA LEU A 22 -14.17 3.92 -4.88
C LEU A 22 -13.82 5.24 -4.19
N HIS A 23 -12.60 5.73 -4.46
CA HIS A 23 -12.11 7.02 -4.02
C HIS A 23 -12.91 8.23 -4.48
N ARG A 24 -13.39 8.24 -5.73
CA ARG A 24 -14.26 9.31 -6.23
C ARG A 24 -15.63 9.29 -5.54
N VAL A 25 -16.20 8.11 -5.33
CA VAL A 25 -17.44 7.95 -4.56
C VAL A 25 -17.24 8.46 -3.13
N TRP A 26 -16.14 8.08 -2.49
CA TRP A 26 -15.78 8.54 -1.16
C TRP A 26 -15.67 10.06 -1.05
N ARG A 27 -14.94 10.70 -1.96
CA ARG A 27 -14.81 12.17 -2.00
C ARG A 27 -16.15 12.86 -2.18
N SER A 28 -17.04 12.31 -3.01
CA SER A 28 -18.40 12.82 -3.18
C SER A 28 -19.21 12.72 -1.89
N ILE A 29 -19.12 11.61 -1.15
CA ILE A 29 -19.79 11.46 0.15
C ILE A 29 -19.27 12.49 1.16
N LEU A 30 -17.95 12.69 1.24
CA LEU A 30 -17.35 13.71 2.12
C LEU A 30 -17.80 15.13 1.75
N ALA A 31 -17.85 15.45 0.46
CA ALA A 31 -18.33 16.75 -0.01
C ALA A 31 -19.80 16.99 0.37
N LEU A 32 -20.66 15.98 0.20
CA LEU A 32 -22.06 16.03 0.60
C LEU A 32 -22.22 16.21 2.11
N ALA A 33 -21.41 15.48 2.91
CA ALA A 33 -21.40 15.64 4.36
C ALA A 33 -20.97 17.06 4.77
N GLY A 34 -19.94 17.62 4.13
CA GLY A 34 -19.50 18.99 4.35
C GLY A 34 -20.59 20.02 4.04
N LEU A 35 -21.31 19.85 2.93
CA LEU A 35 -22.45 20.70 2.57
C LEU A 35 -23.60 20.58 3.58
N ALA A 36 -23.89 19.38 4.08
CA ALA A 36 -24.90 19.17 5.11
C ALA A 36 -24.55 19.88 6.43
N VAL A 37 -23.28 19.81 6.85
CA VAL A 37 -22.79 20.55 8.02
C VAL A 37 -22.88 22.06 7.80
N ALA A 38 -22.50 22.56 6.62
CA ALA A 38 -22.61 23.97 6.29
C ALA A 38 -24.07 24.46 6.33
N ALA A 39 -25.00 23.66 5.79
CA ALA A 39 -26.43 23.94 5.86
C ALA A 39 -26.94 23.93 7.31
N ALA A 40 -26.51 22.98 8.14
CA ALA A 40 -26.86 22.95 9.57
C ALA A 40 -26.34 24.18 10.32
N CYS A 41 -25.10 24.61 10.05
CA CYS A 41 -24.52 25.84 10.61
C CYS A 41 -25.28 27.09 10.16
N PHE A 42 -25.75 27.14 8.92
CA PHE A 42 -26.57 28.24 8.41
C PHE A 42 -27.93 28.30 9.10
N LEU A 43 -28.59 27.15 9.28
CA LEU A 43 -29.89 27.05 9.94
C LEU A 43 -29.81 27.27 11.47
N ALA A 44 -28.67 26.96 12.08
CA ALA A 44 -28.42 27.11 13.51
C ALA A 44 -27.05 27.75 13.78
N PRO A 45 -26.93 29.09 13.75
CA PRO A 45 -25.66 29.80 13.92
C PRO A 45 -24.92 29.50 15.24
N MET A 46 -25.65 29.11 16.29
CA MET A 46 -25.04 28.64 17.55
C MET A 46 -24.11 27.43 17.36
N LEU A 47 -24.35 26.61 16.34
CA LEU A 47 -23.51 25.47 15.99
C LEU A 47 -22.09 25.92 15.61
N ILE A 48 -21.95 27.08 14.95
CA ILE A 48 -20.65 27.66 14.60
C ILE A 48 -19.88 28.01 15.88
N ALA A 49 -20.54 28.63 16.86
CA ALA A 49 -19.91 28.98 18.13
C ALA A 49 -19.44 27.73 18.89
N VAL A 50 -20.24 26.65 18.89
CA VAL A 50 -19.87 25.37 19.52
C VAL A 50 -18.67 24.73 18.80
N ILE A 51 -18.66 24.68 17.46
CA ILE A 51 -17.55 24.14 16.68
C ILE A 51 -16.27 24.97 16.91
N ALA A 52 -16.38 26.30 16.91
CA ALA A 52 -15.24 27.19 17.15
C ALA A 52 -14.67 27.01 18.57
N ALA A 53 -15.53 26.88 19.59
CA ALA A 53 -15.10 26.60 20.96
C ALA A 53 -14.39 25.24 21.06
N ALA A 54 -14.93 24.19 20.43
CA ALA A 54 -14.30 22.87 20.41
C ALA A 54 -12.93 22.91 19.70
N PHE A 55 -12.82 23.63 18.58
CA PHE A 55 -11.56 23.82 17.86
C PHE A 55 -10.53 24.58 18.72
N ALA A 56 -10.94 25.66 19.39
CA ALA A 56 -10.06 26.42 20.27
C ALA A 56 -9.56 25.56 21.45
N LEU A 57 -10.44 24.75 22.06
CA LEU A 57 -10.07 23.78 23.09
C LEU A 57 -9.04 22.77 22.57
N LEU A 58 -9.22 22.26 21.35
CA LEU A 58 -8.28 21.33 20.73
C LEU A 58 -6.89 21.96 20.51
N VAL A 59 -6.85 23.21 20.04
CA VAL A 59 -5.59 23.96 19.86
C VAL A 59 -4.90 24.20 21.20
N CYS A 60 -5.63 24.61 22.23
CA CYS A 60 -5.10 24.76 23.59
C CYS A 60 -4.58 23.43 24.15
N ALA A 61 -5.33 22.35 23.98
CA ALA A 61 -4.92 21.02 24.41
C ALA A 61 -3.63 20.56 23.70
N ARG A 62 -3.50 20.81 22.39
CA ARG A 62 -2.25 20.58 21.62
C ARG A 62 -1.07 21.38 22.13
N TRP A 63 -1.31 22.61 22.58
CA TRP A 63 -0.24 23.47 23.08
C TRP A 63 0.33 22.94 24.40
N VAL A 64 -0.53 22.45 25.29
CA VAL A 64 -0.14 21.87 26.59
C VAL A 64 0.39 20.43 26.46
N TYR A 65 -0.04 19.69 25.44
CA TYR A 65 0.35 18.30 25.23
C TYR A 65 1.85 18.15 24.88
N ARG A 66 2.56 17.35 25.69
CA ARG A 66 4.01 17.16 25.58
C ARG A 66 4.44 15.93 24.78
N GLY A 67 3.53 14.99 24.50
CA GLY A 67 3.83 13.72 23.81
C GLY A 67 3.92 13.84 22.29
N ARG A 68 4.69 14.80 21.76
CA ARG A 68 4.76 15.06 20.32
C ARG A 68 5.52 13.97 19.56
N ASP A 69 5.19 13.81 18.29
CA ASP A 69 5.92 13.00 17.30
C ASP A 69 6.12 11.52 17.69
N ARG A 70 5.10 10.95 18.35
CA ARG A 70 5.09 9.56 18.83
C ARG A 70 4.28 8.59 17.96
N TYR A 71 3.57 9.07 16.96
CA TYR A 71 2.58 8.29 16.22
C TYR A 71 2.65 8.63 14.73
N ILE A 72 2.52 7.60 13.88
CA ILE A 72 2.42 7.73 12.42
C ILE A 72 0.94 7.89 12.04
N PRO A 73 0.61 8.64 10.98
CA PRO A 73 -0.74 8.73 10.47
C PRO A 73 -1.14 7.48 9.65
N ASN A 74 -1.11 6.30 10.27
CA ASN A 74 -1.73 5.09 9.74
C ASN A 74 -2.45 4.38 10.87
N LEU A 75 -3.79 4.29 10.79
CA LEU A 75 -4.65 3.60 11.76
C LEU A 75 -4.33 3.86 13.25
N TYR A 76 -3.76 5.03 13.59
CA TYR A 76 -3.24 5.33 14.93
C TYR A 76 -2.15 4.33 15.38
N SER A 77 -1.09 4.23 14.58
CA SER A 77 0.02 3.27 14.72
C SER A 77 0.52 3.10 16.15
N ARG A 78 1.29 2.04 16.40
CA ARG A 78 2.00 1.86 17.68
C ARG A 78 2.79 3.13 18.05
N ASP A 79 2.88 3.40 19.35
CA ASP A 79 3.73 4.47 19.86
C ASP A 79 5.17 4.15 19.45
N ILE A 80 5.77 4.98 18.60
CA ILE A 80 7.10 4.70 18.03
C ILE A 80 8.21 4.76 19.09
N GLY A 81 7.92 5.28 20.29
CA GLY A 81 8.85 5.28 21.42
C GLY A 81 9.22 3.89 21.94
N VAL A 82 8.57 2.83 21.44
CA VAL A 82 8.97 1.43 21.68
C VAL A 82 10.18 0.99 20.86
N TYR A 83 10.51 1.73 19.80
CA TYR A 83 11.63 1.43 18.90
C TYR A 83 12.88 2.20 19.31
N ASP A 84 14.04 1.80 18.80
CA ASP A 84 15.30 2.52 19.00
C ASP A 84 15.29 3.90 18.32
N GLU A 85 16.22 4.77 18.72
CA GLU A 85 16.29 6.14 18.22
C GLU A 85 16.57 6.22 16.72
N GLY A 86 17.32 5.26 16.16
CA GLY A 86 17.64 5.19 14.74
C GLY A 86 16.39 4.96 13.90
N TYR A 87 15.61 3.94 14.25
CA TYR A 87 14.37 3.63 13.56
C TYR A 87 13.30 4.72 13.76
N GLN A 88 13.21 5.31 14.95
CA GLN A 88 12.34 6.49 15.16
C GLN A 88 12.69 7.67 14.25
N ALA A 89 13.99 7.97 14.09
CA ALA A 89 14.44 9.04 13.21
C ALA A 89 14.14 8.71 11.74
N PHE A 90 14.31 7.44 11.34
CA PHE A 90 13.94 6.94 10.03
C PHE A 90 12.47 7.19 9.73
N ILE A 91 11.56 6.73 10.60
CA ILE A 91 10.11 6.93 10.50
C ILE A 91 9.76 8.41 10.26
N ARG A 92 10.30 9.32 11.08
CA ARG A 92 9.98 10.75 11.00
C ARG A 92 10.43 11.34 9.66
N ARG A 93 11.62 10.95 9.17
CA ARG A 93 12.14 11.37 7.87
C ARG A 93 11.30 10.80 6.73
N SER A 94 10.99 9.50 6.77
CA SER A 94 10.14 8.84 5.78
C SER A 94 8.81 9.57 5.59
N LEU A 95 8.12 9.93 6.67
CA LEU A 95 6.86 10.69 6.58
C LEU A 95 7.04 12.09 5.98
N ALA A 96 8.16 12.75 6.23
CA ALA A 96 8.44 14.05 5.62
C ALA A 96 8.67 13.93 4.10
N ASP A 97 9.40 12.91 3.68
CA ASP A 97 9.77 12.69 2.28
C ASP A 97 8.57 12.17 1.46
N LEU A 98 7.81 11.20 1.99
CA LEU A 98 6.65 10.61 1.31
C LEU A 98 5.60 11.66 0.91
N ARG A 99 5.40 12.70 1.72
CA ARG A 99 4.46 13.79 1.41
C ARG A 99 4.77 14.49 0.08
N ARG A 100 6.04 14.48 -0.36
CA ARG A 100 6.47 15.07 -1.64
C ARG A 100 6.23 14.13 -2.82
N CYS A 101 6.04 12.84 -2.55
CA CYS A 101 5.85 11.78 -3.54
C CYS A 101 4.38 11.38 -3.71
N LYS A 102 3.43 12.16 -3.16
CA LYS A 102 2.00 11.80 -3.21
C LYS A 102 1.48 11.76 -4.65
N ILE A 103 0.90 10.62 -5.04
CA ILE A 103 0.21 10.44 -6.33
C ILE A 103 -1.30 10.30 -6.10
N SER A 104 -2.14 10.46 -7.15
CA SER A 104 -3.57 10.16 -7.05
C SER A 104 -3.90 8.67 -7.13
N ASP A 105 -3.00 7.94 -7.80
CA ASP A 105 -3.17 6.63 -8.40
C ASP A 105 -2.71 5.49 -7.46
N HIS A 106 -2.89 4.24 -7.90
CA HIS A 106 -2.37 3.05 -7.23
C HIS A 106 -0.87 2.92 -7.48
N THR A 107 -0.07 2.79 -6.41
CA THR A 107 1.40 2.85 -6.49
C THR A 107 1.96 1.77 -7.41
N LEU A 108 1.50 0.52 -7.26
CA LEU A 108 1.96 -0.60 -8.09
C LEU A 108 1.73 -0.36 -9.58
N LEU A 109 0.52 0.04 -9.96
CA LEU A 109 0.16 0.28 -11.37
C LEU A 109 0.83 1.54 -11.92
N TRP A 110 1.04 2.55 -11.08
CA TRP A 110 1.76 3.77 -11.43
C TRP A 110 3.21 3.45 -11.80
N GLU A 111 3.90 2.60 -11.03
CA GLU A 111 5.26 2.17 -11.35
C GLU A 111 5.31 1.20 -12.52
N ALA A 112 4.42 0.19 -12.55
CA ALA A 112 4.38 -0.80 -13.62
C ALA A 112 4.23 -0.16 -15.01
N SER A 113 3.39 0.88 -15.13
CA SER A 113 3.18 1.64 -16.37
C SER A 113 4.33 2.58 -16.74
N ARG A 114 5.32 2.78 -15.86
CA ARG A 114 6.46 3.69 -16.04
C ARG A 114 7.81 2.98 -16.00
N LEU A 115 7.82 1.65 -16.00
CA LEU A 115 9.04 0.88 -16.13
C LEU A 115 9.79 1.29 -17.40
N ALA A 116 11.09 1.58 -17.27
CA ALA A 116 11.96 1.92 -18.39
C ALA A 116 11.87 0.82 -19.47
N PRO A 117 11.90 1.14 -20.78
CA PRO A 117 11.75 0.14 -21.84
C PRO A 117 12.63 -1.10 -21.63
N ARG A 118 12.06 -2.28 -21.89
CA ARG A 118 12.76 -3.55 -21.71
C ARG A 118 14.01 -3.53 -22.59
N ARG A 119 15.18 -3.82 -22.01
CA ARG A 119 16.41 -3.98 -22.81
C ARG A 119 16.23 -5.21 -23.73
N GLU A 120 16.72 -5.15 -24.97
CA GLU A 120 16.66 -6.31 -25.87
C GLU A 120 17.28 -7.54 -25.21
N ASN A 121 16.61 -8.70 -25.32
CA ASN A 121 16.99 -9.97 -24.68
C ASN A 121 17.09 -9.92 -23.14
N SER A 122 16.34 -9.03 -22.49
CA SER A 122 16.32 -8.91 -21.03
C SER A 122 15.38 -9.92 -20.37
N ASP A 123 15.94 -10.73 -19.47
CA ASP A 123 15.24 -11.65 -18.57
C ASP A 123 14.76 -10.95 -17.28
N GLU A 124 14.49 -9.64 -17.33
CA GLU A 124 14.02 -8.85 -16.19
C GLU A 124 12.79 -9.45 -15.52
N LEU A 125 12.86 -9.59 -14.20
CA LEU A 125 11.82 -10.15 -13.36
C LEU A 125 10.93 -9.03 -12.82
N LEU A 126 9.61 -9.24 -12.93
CA LEU A 126 8.59 -8.51 -12.20
C LEU A 126 7.96 -9.51 -11.22
N LEU A 127 8.18 -9.29 -9.93
CA LEU A 127 7.71 -10.19 -8.86
C LEU A 127 6.57 -9.51 -8.11
N ASP A 128 5.53 -10.30 -7.82
CA ASP A 128 4.37 -9.90 -7.04
C ASP A 128 4.18 -10.91 -5.89
N LEU A 129 4.45 -10.48 -4.66
CA LEU A 129 4.52 -11.35 -3.49
C LEU A 129 3.34 -11.10 -2.56
N GLY A 130 2.48 -12.11 -2.39
CA GLY A 130 1.17 -11.96 -1.76
C GLY A 130 0.18 -11.39 -2.77
N VAL A 131 -0.58 -12.26 -3.44
CA VAL A 131 -1.40 -11.88 -4.60
C VAL A 131 -2.88 -12.19 -4.39
N TRP A 132 -3.22 -12.98 -3.39
CA TRP A 132 -4.56 -13.46 -3.09
C TRP A 132 -5.24 -14.11 -4.31
N ILE A 133 -6.14 -13.40 -5.01
CA ILE A 133 -6.82 -13.92 -6.22
C ILE A 133 -6.14 -13.53 -7.53
N GLY A 134 -4.96 -12.90 -7.44
CA GLY A 134 -4.05 -12.63 -8.55
C GLY A 134 -4.37 -11.39 -9.39
N TRP A 135 -5.25 -10.49 -8.92
CA TRP A 135 -5.58 -9.29 -9.70
C TRP A 135 -4.45 -8.26 -9.72
N SER A 136 -3.71 -8.09 -8.62
CA SER A 136 -2.47 -7.28 -8.60
C SER A 136 -1.52 -7.73 -9.71
N THR A 137 -1.29 -9.04 -9.82
CA THR A 137 -0.36 -9.66 -10.79
C THR A 137 -0.81 -9.42 -12.22
N ARG A 138 -2.10 -9.68 -12.50
CA ARG A 138 -2.68 -9.49 -13.84
C ARG A 138 -2.67 -8.03 -14.27
N LEU A 139 -3.04 -7.11 -13.37
CA LEU A 139 -3.07 -5.68 -13.68
C LEU A 139 -1.66 -5.12 -13.83
N THR A 140 -0.69 -5.62 -13.08
CA THR A 140 0.73 -5.29 -13.25
C THR A 140 1.24 -5.77 -14.61
N ALA A 141 0.88 -6.98 -15.04
CA ALA A 141 1.25 -7.48 -16.37
C ALA A 141 0.60 -6.64 -17.50
N GLU A 142 -0.67 -6.27 -17.34
CA GLU A 142 -1.39 -5.42 -18.28
C GLU A 142 -0.80 -4.00 -18.35
N ALA A 143 -0.44 -3.41 -17.21
CA ALA A 143 0.13 -2.06 -17.12
C ALA A 143 1.57 -1.99 -17.62
N SER A 144 2.38 -3.01 -17.38
CA SER A 144 3.79 -3.05 -17.78
C SER A 144 4.02 -3.61 -19.19
N GLY A 145 3.06 -4.38 -19.71
CA GLY A 145 3.22 -5.16 -20.94
C GLY A 145 4.27 -6.27 -20.83
N ARG A 146 4.57 -6.74 -19.61
CA ARG A 146 5.60 -7.75 -19.32
C ARG A 146 5.03 -8.90 -18.51
N LYS A 147 5.70 -10.05 -18.60
CA LYS A 147 5.44 -11.18 -17.72
C LYS A 147 5.62 -10.81 -16.25
N VAL A 148 4.64 -11.16 -15.42
CA VAL A 148 4.71 -11.01 -13.96
C VAL A 148 4.56 -12.37 -13.28
N TYR A 149 5.39 -12.59 -12.26
CA TYR A 149 5.40 -13.81 -11.46
C TYR A 149 4.75 -13.55 -10.11
N GLY A 150 3.58 -14.13 -9.87
CA GLY A 150 2.80 -13.97 -8.65
C GLY A 150 3.01 -15.13 -7.68
N PHE A 151 3.43 -14.86 -6.45
CA PHE A 151 3.71 -15.87 -5.41
C PHE A 151 2.68 -15.77 -4.30
N ASP A 152 1.98 -16.88 -4.03
CA ASP A 152 1.01 -16.96 -2.93
C ASP A 152 0.74 -18.43 -2.56
N THR A 153 0.22 -18.66 -1.36
CA THR A 153 -0.31 -19.97 -0.98
C THR A 153 -1.61 -20.28 -1.70
N PHE A 154 -2.37 -19.24 -2.04
CA PHE A 154 -3.77 -19.29 -2.49
C PHE A 154 -4.68 -19.97 -1.46
N GLU A 155 -4.31 -19.91 -0.17
CA GLU A 155 -5.05 -20.51 0.93
C GLU A 155 -5.51 -19.47 1.98
N GLY A 156 -5.06 -18.22 1.85
CA GLY A 156 -5.28 -17.12 2.79
C GLY A 156 -4.03 -16.85 3.64
N LEU A 157 -4.18 -16.05 4.71
CA LEU A 157 -3.08 -15.77 5.63
C LEU A 157 -2.53 -17.05 6.24
N VAL A 158 -1.21 -17.18 6.23
CA VAL A 158 -0.49 -18.38 6.71
C VAL A 158 0.05 -18.21 8.12
N GLU A 159 0.12 -16.97 8.58
CA GLU A 159 0.55 -16.55 9.90
C GLU A 159 -0.46 -15.54 10.45
N ASP A 160 -0.47 -15.35 11.76
CA ASP A 160 -1.27 -14.30 12.38
C ASP A 160 -0.67 -12.93 12.00
N TRP A 161 -1.49 -12.06 11.42
CA TRP A 161 -1.08 -10.72 11.06
C TRP A 161 -1.41 -9.74 12.19
N ALA A 162 -0.41 -9.43 13.01
CA ALA A 162 -0.50 -8.44 14.05
C ALA A 162 -0.23 -7.02 13.49
N ILE A 163 -1.30 -6.29 13.18
CA ILE A 163 -1.24 -4.88 12.79
C ILE A 163 -1.01 -4.05 14.07
N ASP A 164 0.26 -3.74 14.32
CA ASP A 164 0.71 -3.13 15.58
C ASP A 164 0.12 -3.89 16.81
N ASP A 165 -0.26 -3.19 17.89
CA ASP A 165 -0.97 -3.80 19.02
C ASP A 165 -2.51 -3.63 18.92
N GLN A 166 -3.06 -3.36 17.73
CA GLN A 166 -4.48 -2.99 17.58
C GLN A 166 -5.39 -4.12 17.15
N VAL A 167 -4.91 -4.92 16.19
CA VAL A 167 -5.67 -5.95 15.50
C VAL A 167 -4.73 -7.10 15.24
N VAL A 168 -5.14 -8.29 15.67
CA VAL A 168 -4.54 -9.53 15.19
C VAL A 168 -5.55 -10.10 14.21
N ILE A 169 -5.19 -10.12 12.93
CA ILE A 169 -5.94 -10.85 11.92
C ILE A 169 -5.44 -12.29 12.00
N GLU A 170 -6.31 -13.18 12.47
CA GLU A 170 -5.96 -14.58 12.68
C GLU A 170 -5.61 -15.26 11.35
N ARG A 171 -4.65 -16.19 11.42
CA ARG A 171 -4.30 -17.09 10.33
C ARG A 171 -5.56 -17.70 9.71
N GLY A 172 -5.59 -17.77 8.38
CA GLY A 172 -6.73 -18.24 7.61
C GLY A 172 -7.78 -17.17 7.30
N THR A 173 -7.65 -15.94 7.82
CA THR A 173 -8.40 -14.81 7.25
C THR A 173 -8.01 -14.62 5.78
N PHE A 174 -8.95 -14.13 4.98
CA PHE A 174 -8.88 -14.11 3.51
C PHE A 174 -8.85 -15.49 2.86
N SER A 175 -9.10 -16.57 3.62
CA SER A 175 -9.21 -17.90 3.06
C SER A 175 -10.28 -17.94 1.97
N LEU A 176 -9.89 -18.51 0.83
CA LEU A 176 -10.76 -18.73 -0.32
C LEU A 176 -11.89 -19.73 -0.02
N SER A 177 -11.92 -20.29 1.20
CA SER A 177 -12.95 -21.21 1.68
C SER A 177 -14.23 -20.53 2.18
N GLU A 178 -14.18 -19.25 2.58
CA GLU A 178 -15.33 -18.55 3.17
C GLU A 178 -16.46 -18.26 2.15
N PRO A 179 -17.75 -18.40 2.53
CA PRO A 179 -18.86 -18.22 1.58
C PRO A 179 -18.94 -16.83 0.94
N LEU A 180 -18.65 -15.77 1.71
CA LEU A 180 -18.69 -14.40 1.20
C LEU A 180 -17.49 -14.12 0.28
N ALA A 181 -16.30 -14.58 0.67
CA ALA A 181 -15.10 -14.50 -0.17
C ALA A 181 -15.31 -15.24 -1.49
N LYS A 182 -15.77 -16.49 -1.47
CA LYS A 182 -16.10 -17.28 -2.68
C LYS A 182 -17.06 -16.53 -3.62
N ARG A 183 -18.09 -15.90 -3.06
CA ARG A 183 -19.06 -15.13 -3.84
C ARG A 183 -18.41 -13.91 -4.49
N PHE A 184 -17.62 -13.15 -3.72
CA PHE A 184 -16.88 -12.00 -4.21
C PHE A 184 -15.91 -12.40 -5.34
N ILE A 185 -15.06 -13.41 -5.10
CA ILE A 185 -14.07 -13.92 -6.05
C ILE A 185 -14.74 -14.29 -7.37
N ARG A 186 -15.82 -15.08 -7.31
CA ARG A 186 -16.61 -15.44 -8.50
C ARG A 186 -17.17 -14.21 -9.22
N ASP A 187 -17.62 -13.20 -8.47
CA ASP A 187 -18.16 -11.97 -9.06
C ASP A 187 -17.08 -11.12 -9.75
N THR A 188 -15.79 -11.31 -9.42
CA THR A 188 -14.64 -10.76 -10.17
C THR A 188 -14.28 -11.56 -11.43
N GLY A 189 -14.91 -12.72 -11.66
CA GLY A 189 -14.60 -13.59 -12.80
C GLY A 189 -13.41 -14.52 -12.58
N VAL A 190 -12.91 -14.62 -11.34
CA VAL A 190 -11.86 -15.57 -10.97
C VAL A 190 -12.52 -16.87 -10.50
N THR A 191 -12.04 -17.99 -11.05
CA THR A 191 -12.37 -19.35 -10.60
C THR A 191 -11.07 -20.11 -10.44
N LEU A 192 -10.79 -20.63 -9.25
CA LEU A 192 -9.54 -21.35 -8.99
C LEU A 192 -9.58 -22.72 -9.65
N GLU A 193 -8.52 -23.07 -10.35
CA GLU A 193 -8.27 -24.39 -10.92
C GLU A 193 -7.10 -24.99 -10.16
N ASP A 194 -7.29 -26.14 -9.50
CA ASP A 194 -6.31 -26.77 -8.60
C ASP A 194 -5.77 -25.84 -7.49
N GLY A 195 -6.60 -24.88 -7.09
CA GLY A 195 -6.25 -23.87 -6.08
C GLY A 195 -5.34 -22.76 -6.60
N ILE A 196 -5.16 -22.62 -7.91
CA ILE A 196 -4.41 -21.53 -8.55
C ILE A 196 -5.38 -20.70 -9.39
N PRO A 197 -5.30 -19.36 -9.34
CA PRO A 197 -6.17 -18.53 -10.13
C PRO A 197 -5.67 -18.48 -11.59
N PRO A 198 -6.56 -18.44 -12.60
CA PRO A 198 -6.15 -18.49 -14.01
C PRO A 198 -5.50 -17.19 -14.47
N ALA A 199 -4.68 -17.24 -15.51
CA ALA A 199 -4.03 -16.04 -16.08
C ALA A 199 -5.03 -15.04 -16.69
N LEU A 200 -6.23 -15.48 -17.07
CA LEU A 200 -7.29 -14.68 -17.71
C LEU A 200 -6.78 -13.91 -18.96
N GLY A 201 -5.88 -14.52 -19.74
CA GLY A 201 -5.32 -13.93 -20.96
C GLY A 201 -4.24 -12.87 -20.75
N ARG A 202 -3.69 -12.73 -19.54
CA ARG A 202 -2.51 -11.90 -19.25
C ARG A 202 -1.25 -12.76 -19.24
N ASP A 203 -0.11 -12.13 -19.50
CA ASP A 203 1.21 -12.75 -19.37
C ASP A 203 1.60 -12.82 -17.88
N VAL A 204 1.06 -13.82 -17.19
CA VAL A 204 1.34 -14.06 -15.77
C VAL A 204 1.65 -15.52 -15.52
N GLU A 205 2.46 -15.77 -14.51
CA GLU A 205 2.72 -17.10 -13.97
C GLU A 205 2.47 -17.06 -12.47
N PHE A 206 1.60 -17.93 -11.97
CA PHE A 206 1.31 -18.04 -10.56
C PHE A 206 2.09 -19.22 -9.97
N ILE A 207 2.87 -18.94 -8.93
CA ILE A 207 3.67 -19.91 -8.20
C ILE A 207 2.96 -20.18 -6.87
N LYS A 208 2.37 -21.37 -6.76
CA LYS A 208 1.68 -21.80 -5.54
C LYS A 208 2.68 -22.30 -4.50
N GLY A 209 2.60 -21.75 -3.29
CA GLY A 209 3.35 -22.20 -2.12
C GLY A 209 3.81 -21.04 -1.25
N MET A 210 4.43 -21.37 -0.12
CA MET A 210 5.04 -20.37 0.75
C MET A 210 6.20 -19.68 0.04
N THR A 211 6.35 -18.38 0.23
CA THR A 211 7.52 -17.63 -0.30
C THR A 211 8.84 -18.23 0.21
N TYR A 212 8.86 -18.71 1.46
CA TYR A 212 9.96 -19.46 2.09
C TYR A 212 10.44 -20.68 1.29
N GLU A 213 9.55 -21.32 0.54
CA GLU A 213 9.83 -22.55 -0.19
C GLU A 213 10.00 -22.29 -1.70
N THR A 214 9.38 -21.24 -2.22
CA THR A 214 9.21 -21.03 -3.65
C THR A 214 10.15 -19.99 -4.25
N LEU A 215 10.52 -18.94 -3.50
CA LEU A 215 11.34 -17.85 -4.04
C LEU A 215 12.76 -18.29 -4.37
N ALA A 216 13.43 -18.99 -3.44
CA ALA A 216 14.83 -19.37 -3.64
C ALA A 216 15.01 -20.33 -4.84
N PRO A 217 14.22 -21.41 -5.01
CA PRO A 217 14.30 -22.25 -6.20
C PRO A 217 13.96 -21.49 -7.50
N PHE A 218 12.98 -20.58 -7.46
CA PHE A 218 12.60 -19.78 -8.61
C PHE A 218 13.74 -18.88 -9.11
N LEU A 219 14.44 -18.22 -8.19
CA LEU A 219 15.57 -17.35 -8.48
C LEU A 219 16.82 -18.14 -8.88
N ALA A 220 17.06 -19.30 -8.26
CA ALA A 220 18.17 -20.18 -8.61
C ALA A 220 18.08 -20.70 -10.05
N ALA A 221 16.87 -20.86 -10.59
CA ALA A 221 16.66 -21.18 -12.01
C ALA A 221 16.96 -20.01 -12.96
N ARG A 222 17.18 -18.79 -12.44
CA ARG A 222 17.34 -17.54 -13.18
C ARG A 222 18.46 -16.66 -12.60
N PRO A 223 19.68 -17.18 -12.39
CA PRO A 223 20.69 -16.54 -11.54
C PRO A 223 21.14 -15.15 -12.03
N ALA A 224 21.07 -14.89 -13.34
CA ALA A 224 21.48 -13.60 -13.93
C ALA A 224 20.31 -12.62 -14.15
N ALA A 225 19.07 -13.02 -13.85
CA ALA A 225 17.87 -12.24 -14.16
C ALA A 225 17.67 -11.12 -13.11
N PRO A 226 17.75 -9.82 -13.49
CA PRO A 226 17.59 -8.74 -12.54
C PRO A 226 16.12 -8.51 -12.19
N ILE A 227 15.82 -8.14 -10.95
CA ILE A 227 14.47 -7.74 -10.56
C ILE A 227 14.26 -6.26 -10.89
N SER A 228 13.39 -5.96 -11.86
CA SER A 228 13.02 -4.58 -12.21
C SER A 228 11.91 -4.02 -11.32
N LEU A 229 10.93 -4.86 -10.98
CA LEU A 229 9.83 -4.50 -10.11
C LEU A 229 9.66 -5.60 -9.06
N PHE A 230 9.65 -5.19 -7.80
CA PHE A 230 9.42 -6.05 -6.65
C PHE A 230 8.23 -5.48 -5.89
N HIS A 231 7.08 -6.14 -5.97
CA HIS A 231 5.90 -5.80 -5.19
C HIS A 231 5.81 -6.71 -3.97
N MET A 232 5.73 -6.10 -2.79
CA MET A 232 5.68 -6.76 -1.49
C MET A 232 4.37 -6.43 -0.79
N ASP A 233 3.56 -7.47 -0.61
CA ASP A 233 2.26 -7.47 0.06
C ASP A 233 2.18 -8.74 0.94
N LEU A 234 3.16 -8.90 1.84
CA LEU A 234 3.33 -10.11 2.65
C LEU A 234 2.90 -9.94 4.11
N ASP A 235 2.38 -8.77 4.48
CA ASP A 235 1.78 -8.38 5.77
C ASP A 235 2.70 -8.43 7.01
N THR A 236 3.49 -9.50 7.18
CA THR A 236 4.33 -9.77 8.35
C THR A 236 5.78 -9.37 8.13
N TYR A 237 6.45 -8.92 9.20
CA TYR A 237 7.85 -8.51 9.14
C TYR A 237 8.78 -9.67 8.75
N GLU A 238 8.52 -10.88 9.26
CA GLU A 238 9.30 -12.09 8.99
C GLU A 238 9.25 -12.45 7.50
N SER A 239 8.05 -12.47 6.91
CA SER A 239 7.85 -12.74 5.49
C SER A 239 8.51 -11.68 4.60
N CYS A 240 8.35 -10.39 4.95
CA CYS A 240 8.97 -9.29 4.23
C CYS A 240 10.51 -9.36 4.27
N ARG A 241 11.07 -9.61 5.46
CA ARG A 241 12.51 -9.76 5.65
C ARG A 241 13.05 -10.95 4.87
N HIS A 242 12.34 -12.09 4.90
CA HIS A 242 12.72 -13.26 4.11
C HIS A 242 12.76 -12.94 2.61
N ALA A 243 11.70 -12.33 2.08
CA ALA A 243 11.61 -11.99 0.67
C ALA A 243 12.74 -11.05 0.21
N LEU A 244 13.01 -9.98 0.97
CA LEU A 244 14.11 -9.05 0.68
C LEU A 244 15.48 -9.74 0.69
N GLU A 245 15.76 -10.57 1.70
CA GLU A 245 17.03 -11.28 1.82
C GLU A 245 17.22 -12.34 0.72
N THR A 246 16.16 -13.04 0.34
CA THR A 246 16.18 -14.05 -0.74
C THR A 246 16.37 -13.40 -2.11
N CYS A 247 15.81 -12.21 -2.34
CA CYS A 247 15.90 -11.49 -3.62
C CYS A 247 17.14 -10.60 -3.77
N LYS A 248 17.95 -10.43 -2.71
CA LYS A 248 19.00 -9.41 -2.64
C LYS A 248 20.00 -9.43 -3.81
N ASP A 249 20.37 -10.62 -4.28
CA ASP A 249 21.39 -10.79 -5.31
C ASP A 249 20.85 -10.51 -6.73
N HIS A 250 19.55 -10.27 -6.86
CA HIS A 250 18.88 -9.91 -8.10
C HIS A 250 18.51 -8.42 -8.17
N PHE A 251 18.61 -7.66 -7.07
CA PHE A 251 18.39 -6.21 -7.10
C PHE A 251 19.53 -5.48 -7.81
N VAL A 252 19.19 -4.50 -8.65
CA VAL A 252 20.11 -3.67 -9.44
C VAL A 252 19.80 -2.20 -9.21
N GLU A 253 20.71 -1.31 -9.61
CA GLU A 253 20.36 0.11 -9.71
C GLU A 253 19.23 0.29 -10.73
N GLY A 254 18.19 1.02 -10.32
CA GLY A 254 16.94 1.15 -11.05
C GLY A 254 15.87 0.11 -10.67
N SER A 255 16.16 -0.86 -9.80
CA SER A 255 15.13 -1.74 -9.23
C SER A 255 14.11 -0.91 -8.46
N ILE A 256 12.84 -1.11 -8.77
CA ILE A 256 11.71 -0.46 -8.09
C ILE A 256 11.11 -1.44 -7.09
N LEU A 257 11.07 -1.05 -5.82
CA LEU A 257 10.41 -1.80 -4.77
C LEU A 257 9.11 -1.07 -4.41
N VAL A 258 8.01 -1.81 -4.40
CA VAL A 258 6.67 -1.33 -4.04
C VAL A 258 6.20 -2.13 -2.83
N PHE A 259 5.72 -1.43 -1.82
CA PHE A 259 5.31 -1.93 -0.51
C PHE A 259 3.86 -1.54 -0.30
N ASP A 260 2.92 -2.48 -0.16
CA ASP A 260 1.49 -2.15 -0.12
C ASP A 260 1.07 -1.58 1.25
N GLU A 261 1.68 -2.04 2.34
CA GLU A 261 1.40 -1.69 3.74
C GLU A 261 2.59 -0.97 4.43
N TYR A 262 3.31 -0.13 3.69
CA TYR A 262 4.55 0.53 4.14
C TYR A 262 4.44 1.38 5.41
N LEU A 263 3.24 1.82 5.80
CA LEU A 263 3.05 2.63 7.00
C LEU A 263 2.78 1.81 8.28
N VAL A 264 2.92 0.49 8.22
CA VAL A 264 2.84 -0.40 9.39
C VAL A 264 4.21 -0.49 10.07
N THR A 265 4.33 0.08 11.27
CA THR A 265 5.64 0.32 11.92
C THR A 265 6.38 -0.94 12.34
N ASN A 266 5.68 -2.04 12.57
CA ASN A 266 6.24 -3.33 12.93
C ASN A 266 6.36 -4.31 11.74
N GLY A 267 6.01 -3.90 10.52
CA GLY A 267 5.95 -4.77 9.34
C GLY A 267 6.96 -4.36 8.25
N GLU A 268 6.44 -4.08 7.05
CA GLU A 268 7.21 -3.73 5.85
C GLU A 268 8.24 -2.61 6.05
N LEU A 269 7.86 -1.52 6.73
CA LEU A 269 8.75 -0.40 7.00
C LEU A 269 10.00 -0.82 7.76
N ARG A 270 9.81 -1.70 8.74
CA ARG A 270 10.88 -2.19 9.60
C ARG A 270 11.78 -3.15 8.84
N ALA A 271 11.19 -4.07 8.08
CA ALA A 271 11.93 -5.01 7.25
C ALA A 271 12.82 -4.26 6.26
N PHE A 272 12.28 -3.22 5.62
CA PHE A 272 13.07 -2.37 4.72
C PHE A 272 14.14 -1.57 5.46
N TYR A 273 13.83 -0.94 6.59
CA TYR A 273 14.79 -0.18 7.39
C TYR A 273 16.03 -1.01 7.74
N GLU A 274 15.83 -2.22 8.25
CA GLU A 274 16.93 -3.10 8.63
C GLU A 274 17.70 -3.61 7.41
N PHE A 275 17.01 -3.90 6.30
CA PHE A 275 17.63 -4.33 5.05
C PHE A 275 18.53 -3.25 4.42
N GLN A 276 18.00 -2.02 4.29
CA GLN A 276 18.76 -0.92 3.70
C GLN A 276 19.96 -0.52 4.56
N GLU A 277 19.83 -0.59 5.89
CA GLU A 277 20.92 -0.29 6.82
C GLU A 277 22.01 -1.37 6.77
N LYS A 278 21.61 -2.65 6.78
CA LYS A 278 22.55 -3.78 6.72
C LYS A 278 23.46 -3.69 5.49
N TYR A 279 22.89 -3.33 4.35
CA TYR A 279 23.59 -3.33 3.05
C TYR A 279 24.08 -1.94 2.59
N ASP A 280 23.91 -0.89 3.39
CA ASP A 280 24.22 0.51 3.03
C ASP A 280 23.61 0.95 1.68
N LEU A 281 22.35 0.54 1.43
CA LEU A 281 21.67 0.85 0.18
C LEU A 281 21.47 2.35 0.00
N GLN A 282 21.68 2.82 -1.22
CA GLN A 282 21.26 4.16 -1.65
C GLN A 282 19.94 4.04 -2.40
N TRP A 283 18.98 4.88 -2.06
CA TRP A 283 17.63 4.81 -2.59
C TRP A 283 16.89 6.14 -2.40
N HIS A 284 15.77 6.32 -3.10
CA HIS A 284 14.83 7.40 -2.83
C HIS A 284 13.38 6.96 -3.02
N TYR A 285 12.46 7.62 -2.31
CA TYR A 285 11.03 7.45 -2.55
C TYR A 285 10.64 7.97 -3.93
N ARG A 286 9.65 7.33 -4.54
CA ARG A 286 9.13 7.70 -5.87
C ARG A 286 7.66 8.05 -5.81
N ALA A 287 6.84 7.18 -5.25
CA ALA A 287 5.41 7.39 -5.13
C ALA A 287 4.86 6.99 -3.76
N TRP A 288 3.82 7.70 -3.35
CA TRP A 288 2.99 7.38 -2.21
C TRP A 288 1.52 7.47 -2.64
N GLY A 289 0.89 6.31 -2.78
CA GLY A 289 -0.34 6.13 -3.52
C GLY A 289 -1.34 5.24 -2.79
N LEU A 290 -2.26 4.69 -3.58
CA LEU A 290 -3.29 3.75 -3.13
C LEU A 290 -2.77 2.31 -3.16
N GLU A 291 -3.20 1.51 -2.19
CA GLU A 291 -2.95 0.07 -2.09
C GLU A 291 -3.73 -0.70 -3.17
N VAL A 292 -3.12 -1.71 -3.79
CA VAL A 292 -3.68 -2.34 -5.00
C VAL A 292 -4.93 -3.17 -4.71
N TRP A 293 -5.16 -3.54 -3.46
CA TRP A 293 -6.28 -4.38 -3.05
C TRP A 293 -7.66 -3.87 -3.53
N GLU A 294 -7.89 -2.56 -3.53
CA GLU A 294 -9.17 -1.97 -3.98
C GLU A 294 -9.52 -2.33 -5.44
N MET A 295 -8.51 -2.61 -6.26
CA MET A 295 -8.70 -3.01 -7.65
C MET A 295 -9.44 -4.33 -7.79
N ASN A 296 -9.39 -5.22 -6.79
CA ASN A 296 -10.19 -6.45 -6.79
C ASN A 296 -11.70 -6.14 -6.94
N VAL A 297 -12.18 -5.07 -6.30
CA VAL A 297 -13.59 -4.65 -6.37
C VAL A 297 -13.91 -4.07 -7.73
N GLU A 298 -12.97 -3.36 -8.34
CA GLU A 298 -13.13 -2.81 -9.70
C GLU A 298 -13.31 -3.89 -10.77
N MET A 299 -12.77 -5.08 -10.50
CA MET A 299 -12.87 -6.26 -11.37
C MET A 299 -14.19 -7.02 -11.22
N VAL A 300 -15.06 -6.62 -10.28
CA VAL A 300 -16.43 -7.15 -10.22
C VAL A 300 -17.15 -6.84 -11.53
N THR A 301 -17.53 -7.92 -12.23
CA THR A 301 -18.08 -7.90 -13.59
C THR A 301 -19.42 -7.16 -13.67
N SER A 302 -20.28 -7.33 -12.67
CA SER A 302 -21.58 -6.65 -12.60
C SER A 302 -21.46 -5.26 -11.98
N ARG A 303 -21.89 -4.24 -12.73
CA ARG A 303 -21.89 -2.83 -12.29
C ARG A 303 -22.69 -2.61 -11.00
N TRP A 304 -23.84 -3.28 -10.86
CA TRP A 304 -24.71 -3.17 -9.69
C TRP A 304 -24.09 -3.84 -8.45
N LYS A 305 -23.53 -5.03 -8.63
CA LYS A 305 -22.83 -5.72 -7.54
C LYS A 305 -21.60 -4.92 -7.10
N ARG A 306 -20.84 -4.37 -8.04
CA ARG A 306 -19.69 -3.51 -7.73
C ARG A 306 -20.08 -2.30 -6.90
N LEU A 307 -21.17 -1.61 -7.24
CA LEU A 307 -21.71 -0.53 -6.41
C LEU A 307 -22.06 -1.02 -5.01
N SER A 308 -22.70 -2.19 -4.88
CA SER A 308 -23.01 -2.75 -3.56
C SER A 308 -21.75 -3.08 -2.75
N TYR A 309 -20.69 -3.59 -3.38
CA TYR A 309 -19.41 -3.84 -2.72
C TYR A 309 -18.75 -2.54 -2.28
N TYR A 310 -18.80 -1.46 -3.07
CA TYR A 310 -18.34 -0.16 -2.62
C TYR A 310 -19.11 0.32 -1.40
N LEU A 311 -20.44 0.20 -1.40
CA LEU A 311 -21.24 0.61 -0.24
C LEU A 311 -20.93 -0.25 1.00
N ILE A 312 -20.71 -1.56 0.83
CA ILE A 312 -20.32 -2.46 1.92
C ILE A 312 -18.93 -2.12 2.45
N LEU A 313 -17.96 -1.83 1.58
CA LEU A 313 -16.60 -1.48 1.98
C LEU A 313 -16.53 -0.08 2.59
N ILE A 314 -17.29 0.87 2.07
CA ILE A 314 -17.43 2.19 2.68
C ILE A 314 -18.11 2.02 4.04
N ALA A 315 -19.24 1.32 4.12
CA ALA A 315 -19.90 1.04 5.39
C ALA A 315 -18.95 0.32 6.35
N GLY A 316 -18.26 -0.73 5.91
CA GLY A 316 -17.26 -1.48 6.66
C GLY A 316 -16.03 -0.64 7.02
N TYR A 317 -15.61 0.33 6.24
CA TYR A 317 -14.59 1.27 6.67
C TYR A 317 -15.09 2.11 7.86
N TRP A 318 -16.37 2.49 7.84
CA TRP A 318 -17.02 3.22 8.95
C TRP A 318 -17.40 2.31 10.14
N THR A 319 -17.65 1.02 9.92
CA THR A 319 -18.24 0.08 10.91
C THR A 319 -17.40 -1.16 11.25
N LEU A 320 -16.43 -1.55 10.42
CA LEU A 320 -15.57 -2.75 10.47
C LEU A 320 -14.06 -2.43 10.45
N GLY A 321 -13.66 -1.15 10.53
CA GLY A 321 -12.49 -0.78 11.32
C GLY A 321 -12.78 -1.04 12.82
N ASP A 322 -13.23 -2.26 13.16
CA ASP A 322 -13.78 -2.72 14.43
C ASP A 322 -14.93 -1.89 15.04
N GLY A 323 -15.74 -1.23 14.22
CA GLY A 323 -16.69 -0.22 14.71
C GLY A 323 -16.00 0.99 15.34
N ARG A 324 -14.66 1.02 15.31
CA ARG A 324 -13.86 1.99 16.04
C ARG A 324 -13.78 3.33 15.35
N TYR A 325 -14.20 3.61 14.12
CA TYR A 325 -14.10 5.03 13.68
C TYR A 325 -14.98 5.98 14.52
N ALA A 326 -16.17 5.53 14.94
CA ALA A 326 -16.98 6.25 15.92
C ALA A 326 -16.40 6.15 17.35
N TRP A 327 -15.82 5.00 17.74
CA TRP A 327 -15.27 4.78 19.09
C TRP A 327 -13.81 5.18 19.31
N THR A 328 -13.04 5.39 18.24
CA THR A 328 -11.62 5.74 18.22
C THR A 328 -11.49 7.13 18.78
N PHE A 329 -12.44 8.02 18.48
CA PHE A 329 -12.58 9.29 19.16
C PHE A 329 -12.56 9.15 20.69
N PHE A 330 -13.02 8.04 21.28
CA PHE A 330 -12.93 7.79 22.72
C PHE A 330 -11.65 7.04 23.14
N GLY A 331 -10.85 6.57 22.19
CA GLY A 331 -9.60 5.85 22.41
C GLY A 331 -8.44 6.77 22.78
N LYS A 332 -7.57 6.30 23.67
CA LYS A 332 -6.35 7.05 24.06
C LYS A 332 -5.43 7.33 22.87
N ARG A 333 -5.26 6.36 21.95
CA ARG A 333 -4.36 6.48 20.79
C ARG A 333 -4.79 7.59 19.83
N PHE A 334 -6.10 7.74 19.60
CA PHE A 334 -6.68 8.84 18.83
C PHE A 334 -6.24 10.18 19.39
N TRP A 335 -6.53 10.46 20.67
CA TRP A 335 -6.18 11.74 21.26
C TRP A 335 -4.68 11.97 21.33
N ARG A 336 -3.88 10.94 21.60
CA ARG A 336 -2.41 11.08 21.59
C ARG A 336 -1.88 11.45 20.20
N PHE A 337 -2.42 10.86 19.13
CA PHE A 337 -2.12 11.28 17.76
C PHE A 337 -2.60 12.71 17.50
N TRP A 338 -3.90 13.01 17.67
CA TRP A 338 -4.45 14.33 17.32
C TRP A 338 -3.89 15.47 18.17
N LEU A 339 -3.42 15.20 19.39
CA LEU A 339 -2.75 16.18 20.24
C LEU A 339 -1.23 16.30 19.98
N GLY A 340 -0.59 15.23 19.49
CA GLY A 340 0.87 15.15 19.37
C GLY A 340 1.43 15.17 17.95
N ALA A 341 0.63 14.84 16.94
CA ALA A 341 1.08 14.64 15.57
C ALA A 341 1.41 15.97 14.86
N PRO A 342 2.45 16.05 14.02
CA PRO A 342 2.71 17.19 13.15
C PRO A 342 1.49 17.62 12.32
N TRP A 343 1.41 18.92 11.97
CA TRP A 343 0.34 19.43 11.11
C TRP A 343 0.29 18.72 9.74
N GLY A 344 1.45 18.31 9.20
CA GLY A 344 1.51 17.53 7.97
C GLY A 344 0.85 16.15 8.09
N ASP A 345 0.97 15.49 9.24
CA ASP A 345 0.33 14.18 9.51
C ASP A 345 -1.17 14.32 9.72
N ILE A 346 -1.61 15.41 10.37
CA ILE A 346 -3.03 15.74 10.49
C ILE A 346 -3.64 16.03 9.11
N ALA A 347 -2.98 16.87 8.31
CA ALA A 347 -3.43 17.18 6.96
C ALA A 347 -3.46 15.93 6.07
N PHE A 348 -2.53 14.99 6.27
CA PHE A 348 -2.58 13.70 5.62
C PHE A 348 -3.78 12.87 6.08
N MET A 349 -4.00 12.67 7.39
CA MET A 349 -5.17 11.91 7.89
C MET A 349 -6.51 12.49 7.41
N LEU A 350 -6.61 13.82 7.33
CA LEU A 350 -7.81 14.50 6.84
C LEU A 350 -7.93 14.47 5.30
N GLY A 351 -6.80 14.50 4.59
CA GLY A 351 -6.72 14.55 3.12
C GLY A 351 -6.60 13.19 2.43
N ALA A 352 -6.39 12.12 3.20
CA ALA A 352 -6.43 10.74 2.76
C ALA A 352 -7.90 10.31 2.64
N ALA A 353 -8.55 10.77 1.58
CA ALA A 353 -9.63 9.98 0.99
C ALA A 353 -8.95 8.71 0.46
N GLY A 354 -9.12 7.58 1.15
CA GLY A 354 -8.42 6.32 0.84
C GLY A 354 -7.35 5.89 1.83
N GLN A 355 -7.12 4.58 1.98
CA GLN A 355 -5.96 4.06 2.70
C GLN A 355 -4.71 4.23 1.83
N ARG A 356 -4.05 5.39 1.99
CA ARG A 356 -2.78 5.70 1.32
C ARG A 356 -1.61 5.13 2.10
N LYS A 357 -1.37 3.84 1.91
CA LYS A 357 -0.31 3.12 2.62
C LYS A 357 0.78 2.60 1.68
N SER A 358 0.44 2.42 0.42
CA SER A 358 1.34 1.86 -0.58
C SER A 358 2.41 2.87 -1.02
N VAL A 359 3.67 2.45 -0.97
CA VAL A 359 4.86 3.28 -1.23
C VAL A 359 5.78 2.58 -2.22
N SER A 360 6.34 3.34 -3.15
CA SER A 360 7.44 2.89 -3.99
C SER A 360 8.74 3.64 -3.73
N LEU A 361 9.84 2.93 -3.91
CA LEU A 361 11.19 3.46 -3.88
C LEU A 361 12.04 2.84 -4.99
N GLU A 362 13.07 3.56 -5.39
CA GLU A 362 14.04 3.11 -6.38
C GLU A 362 15.41 2.98 -5.73
N ILE A 363 16.07 1.85 -6.00
CA ILE A 363 17.46 1.62 -5.60
C ILE A 363 18.36 2.40 -6.54
N THR A 364 19.15 3.33 -6.00
CA THR A 364 20.11 4.15 -6.75
C THR A 364 21.56 3.79 -6.48
N GLY A 365 21.82 2.84 -5.58
CA GLY A 365 23.14 2.33 -5.30
C GLY A 365 23.09 1.10 -4.40
N LEU A 366 23.88 0.10 -4.74
CA LEU A 366 23.82 -1.22 -4.10
C LEU A 366 24.66 -1.34 -2.81
N GLY A 367 25.48 -0.34 -2.48
CA GLY A 367 26.29 -0.36 -1.26
C GLY A 367 27.13 -1.63 -1.15
N LYS A 368 26.93 -2.39 -0.07
CA LYS A 368 27.61 -3.67 0.18
C LYS A 368 27.15 -4.79 -0.76
N LEU A 369 25.95 -4.73 -1.35
CA LEU A 369 25.47 -5.76 -2.30
C LEU A 369 26.27 -5.77 -3.61
N ALA A 370 26.86 -4.64 -4.00
CA ALA A 370 27.76 -4.61 -5.16
C ALA A 370 29.00 -5.50 -4.96
N ARG A 371 29.55 -5.51 -3.73
CA ARG A 371 30.80 -6.22 -3.41
C ARG A 371 30.65 -7.74 -3.40
N THR A 372 29.45 -8.23 -3.11
CA THR A 372 29.13 -9.67 -3.17
C THR A 372 29.00 -10.19 -4.59
N ARG A 373 28.69 -9.33 -5.57
CA ARG A 373 28.62 -9.72 -6.99
C ARG A 373 29.99 -9.83 -7.66
N ASP A 374 30.97 -9.03 -7.23
CA ASP A 374 32.34 -9.07 -7.79
C ASP A 374 33.19 -10.23 -7.22
N ALA A 375 32.70 -10.93 -6.19
CA ALA A 375 33.43 -11.96 -5.44
C ALA A 375 33.01 -13.40 -5.75
N GLY A 376 31.99 -13.62 -6.60
CA GLY A 376 31.51 -14.92 -7.06
C GLY A 376 31.55 -14.99 -8.58
#